data_AF-A0A7V0YUF4-F1
#
_entry.id   AF-A0A7V0YUF4-F1
#
_cell.length_a   1.000
_cell.length_b   1.000
_cell.length_c   1.000
_cell.angle_alpha   90.00
_cell.angle_beta   90.00
_cell.angle_gamma   90.00
#
_symmetry.space_group_name_H-M   'P 1'
#
loop_
_entity.id
_entity.type
_entity.pdbx_description
1 polymer ?
#
loop_
_entity_poly.entity_id
_entity_poly.type
_entity_poly.pdbx_seq_one_letter_code
_entity_poly.pdbx_strand_id
1 'polypeptide(L)'
;MIDKVESFRDNFIRVKDEISKVIVGQQDIIEGILICLFANGHVLLEGLPGLGKTLMVKTMSDALSLSFSRIQFTPDLMPAD
;
A
#
# COMPACT_ATOMS: atom_id res chain seq x y z
N MET A 1 -2.86 -27.69 -4.59
CA MET A 1 -2.34 -26.79 -3.52
C MET A 1 -1.18 -25.96 -4.04
N ILE A 2 -0.22 -26.59 -4.74
CA ILE A 2 0.88 -25.94 -5.46
C ILE A 2 0.36 -24.86 -6.44
N ASP A 3 -0.63 -25.19 -7.27
CA ASP A 3 -1.19 -24.24 -8.27
C ASP A 3 -1.75 -22.95 -7.66
N LYS A 4 -2.30 -23.02 -6.43
CA LYS A 4 -2.82 -21.83 -5.73
C LYS A 4 -1.70 -20.94 -5.23
N VAL A 5 -0.60 -21.53 -4.78
CA VAL A 5 0.59 -20.80 -4.32
C VAL A 5 1.28 -20.11 -5.51
N GLU A 6 1.39 -20.80 -6.64
CA GLU A 6 1.93 -20.22 -7.87
C GLU A 6 1.07 -19.07 -8.39
N SER A 7 -0.25 -19.27 -8.48
CA SER A 7 -1.17 -18.20 -8.89
C SER A 7 -1.11 -16.99 -7.98
N PHE A 8 -1.01 -17.19 -6.66
CA PHE A 8 -0.85 -16.09 -5.71
C PHE A 8 0.47 -15.33 -5.95
N ARG A 9 1.58 -16.05 -6.08
CA ARG A 9 2.90 -15.46 -6.34
C ARG A 9 2.89 -14.61 -7.61
N ASP A 10 2.31 -15.13 -8.69
CA ASP A 10 2.27 -14.44 -9.98
C ASP A 10 1.40 -13.18 -9.91
N ASN A 11 0.27 -13.24 -9.22
CA ASN A 11 -0.58 -12.06 -8.97
C ASN A 11 0.13 -11.02 -8.10
N PHE A 12 0.85 -11.46 -7.06
CA PHE A 12 1.63 -10.58 -6.19
C PHE A 12 2.70 -9.81 -6.98
N ILE A 13 3.42 -10.51 -7.85
CA ILE A 13 4.42 -9.89 -8.74
C ILE A 13 3.75 -8.89 -9.68
N ARG A 14 2.64 -9.24 -10.32
CA ARG A 14 1.90 -8.34 -11.23
C ARG A 14 1.45 -7.05 -10.53
N VAL A 15 0.94 -7.15 -9.30
CA VAL A 15 0.55 -5.98 -8.51
C VAL A 15 1.77 -5.10 -8.21
N LYS A 16 2.89 -5.71 -7.79
CA LYS A 16 4.13 -4.98 -7.50
C LYS A 16 4.67 -4.25 -8.74
N ASP A 17 4.62 -4.90 -9.90
CA ASP A 17 5.05 -4.32 -11.18
C ASP A 17 4.16 -3.14 -11.58
N GLU A 18 2.84 -3.24 -11.39
CA GLU A 18 1.91 -2.14 -11.68
C GLU A 18 2.18 -0.92 -10.80
N ILE A 19 2.39 -1.12 -9.50
CA ILE A 19 2.72 -0.03 -8.56
C ILE A 19 4.06 0.62 -8.93
N SER A 20 5.04 -0.18 -9.35
CA SER A 20 6.40 0.28 -9.70
C SER A 20 6.44 1.18 -10.94
N LYS A 21 5.37 1.23 -11.75
CA LYS A 21 5.23 2.19 -12.85
C LYS A 21 5.05 3.64 -12.38
N VAL A 22 4.52 3.82 -11.16
CA VAL A 22 4.26 5.15 -10.57
C VAL A 22 5.25 5.45 -9.46
N ILE A 23 5.58 4.45 -8.64
CA ILE A 23 6.43 4.60 -7.46
C ILE A 23 7.84 4.06 -7.77
N VAL A 24 8.81 4.96 -7.88
CA VAL A 24 10.20 4.60 -8.24
C VAL A 24 11.07 4.50 -6.99
N GLY A 25 11.87 3.43 -6.90
CA GLY A 25 12.93 3.28 -5.88
C GLY A 25 12.45 2.96 -4.46
N GLN A 26 11.23 2.45 -4.30
CA GLN A 26 10.64 2.10 -2.99
C GLN A 26 10.15 0.64 -2.92
N GLN A 27 10.82 -0.27 -3.61
CA GLN A 27 10.39 -1.66 -3.80
C GLN A 27 10.19 -2.40 -2.46
N ASP A 28 11.12 -2.24 -1.53
CA ASP A 28 11.05 -2.91 -0.21
C ASP A 28 9.87 -2.40 0.63
N ILE A 29 9.58 -1.09 0.56
CA ILE A 29 8.43 -0.49 1.25
C ILE A 29 7.12 -1.02 0.66
N ILE A 30 7.01 -1.06 -0.67
CA ILE A 30 5.83 -1.59 -1.36
C ILE A 30 5.58 -3.04 -0.94
N GLU A 31 6.62 -3.87 -0.94
CA GLU A 31 6.53 -5.27 -0.55
C GLU A 31 6.09 -5.43 0.91
N GLY A 32 6.65 -4.65 1.83
CA GLY A 32 6.25 -4.63 3.24
C GLY A 32 4.80 -4.23 3.46
N ILE A 33 4.30 -3.21 2.74
CA ILE A 33 2.90 -2.79 2.85
C ILE A 33 1.97 -3.88 2.32
N LEU A 34 2.28 -4.50 1.18
CA LEU A 34 1.47 -5.59 0.61
C LEU A 34 1.40 -6.78 1.55
N ILE A 35 2.53 -7.20 2.12
CA ILE A 35 2.58 -8.28 3.11
C ILE A 35 1.70 -7.94 4.32
N CYS A 36 1.83 -6.73 4.86
CA CYS A 36 1.04 -6.28 6.01
C CYS A 36 -0.46 -6.27 5.70
N LEU A 37 -0.85 -5.78 4.52
CA LEU A 37 -2.24 -5.75 4.08
C LEU A 37 -2.84 -7.17 4.00
N PHE A 38 -2.14 -8.11 3.38
CA PHE A 38 -2.61 -9.50 3.28
C PHE A 38 -2.61 -10.23 4.63
N ALA A 39 -1.79 -9.78 5.57
CA ALA A 39 -1.79 -10.26 6.95
C ALA A 39 -2.87 -9.59 7.84
N ASN A 40 -3.72 -8.70 7.30
CA ASN A 40 -4.67 -7.87 8.05
C ASN A 40 -4.02 -7.00 9.14
N GLY A 41 -2.79 -6.53 8.90
CA GLY A 41 -2.08 -5.63 9.80
C GLY A 41 -2.27 -4.15 9.46
N HIS A 42 -1.65 -3.29 10.28
CA HIS A 42 -1.59 -1.84 10.08
C HIS A 42 -0.16 -1.38 9.87
N VAL A 43 0.04 -0.41 8.96
CA VAL A 43 1.38 0.14 8.65
C VAL A 43 1.48 1.57 9.13
N LEU A 44 2.59 1.89 9.80
CA LEU A 44 3.04 3.27 10.05
C LEU A 44 4.13 3.64 9.02
N LEU A 45 3.88 4.65 8.20
CA LEU A 45 4.82 5.09 7.15
C LEU A 45 5.60 6.36 7.56
N GLU A 46 6.77 6.18 8.17
CA GLU A 46 7.63 7.29 8.63
C GLU A 46 8.61 7.79 7.55
N GLY A 47 8.92 9.08 7.56
CA GLY A 47 9.83 9.71 6.61
C GLY A 47 9.50 11.17 6.31
N LEU A 48 10.37 11.84 5.57
CA LEU A 48 10.25 13.27 5.27
C LEU A 48 8.98 13.61 4.48
N PRO A 49 8.45 14.84 4.65
CA PRO A 49 7.35 15.32 3.82
C PRO A 49 7.76 15.36 2.35
N GLY A 50 6.79 15.09 1.46
CA GLY A 50 7.01 15.13 0.01
C GLY A 50 7.56 13.84 -0.61
N LEU A 51 7.86 12.80 0.17
CA LEU A 51 8.35 11.50 -0.35
C LEU A 51 7.24 10.58 -0.91
N GLY A 52 6.14 11.15 -1.39
CA GLY A 52 5.11 10.38 -2.07
C GLY A 52 4.34 9.37 -1.21
N LYS A 53 4.35 9.47 0.12
CA LYS A 53 3.61 8.54 1.03
C LYS A 53 2.13 8.38 0.66
N THR A 54 1.46 9.51 0.44
CA THR A 54 0.04 9.51 0.01
C THR A 54 -0.12 8.92 -1.38
N LEU A 55 0.79 9.23 -2.31
CA LEU A 55 0.77 8.69 -3.66
C LEU A 55 0.94 7.18 -3.64
N MET A 56 1.87 6.66 -2.84
CA MET A 56 2.13 5.25 -2.66
C MET A 56 0.88 4.50 -2.21
N VAL A 57 0.25 4.91 -1.11
CA VAL A 57 -0.97 4.25 -0.60
C VAL A 57 -2.12 4.36 -1.60
N LYS A 58 -2.27 5.50 -2.27
CA LYS A 58 -3.30 5.67 -3.31
C LYS A 58 -3.07 4.75 -4.52
N THR A 59 -1.85 4.70 -5.06
CA THR A 59 -1.47 3.83 -6.17
C THR A 59 -1.69 2.35 -5.81
N MET A 60 -1.40 1.95 -4.58
CA MET A 60 -1.69 0.59 -4.11
C MET A 60 -3.19 0.30 -4.08
N SER A 61 -4.00 1.26 -3.60
CA SER A 61 -5.46 1.14 -3.61
C SER A 61 -6.00 0.99 -5.03
N ASP A 62 -5.51 1.79 -5.97
CA ASP A 62 -5.91 1.74 -7.37
C ASP A 62 -5.53 0.39 -8.01
N ALA A 63 -4.28 -0.08 -7.80
CA ALA A 63 -3.80 -1.35 -8.34
C ALA A 63 -4.55 -2.58 -7.80
N LEU A 64 -5.04 -2.50 -6.56
CA LEU A 64 -5.79 -3.57 -5.89
C LEU A 64 -7.30 -3.41 -5.97
N SER A 65 -7.81 -2.36 -6.63
CA SER A 65 -9.24 -2.02 -6.66
C SER A 65 -9.87 -1.89 -5.26
N LEU A 66 -9.14 -1.29 -4.32
CA LEU A 66 -9.58 -1.02 -2.96
C LEU A 66 -10.12 0.40 -2.82
N SER A 67 -10.88 0.65 -1.75
CA SER A 67 -11.25 2.01 -1.36
C SER A 67 -10.08 2.72 -0.69
N PHE A 68 -9.84 3.96 -1.11
CA PHE A 68 -8.87 4.85 -0.47
C PHE A 68 -9.61 5.93 0.33
N SER A 69 -9.29 6.04 1.61
CA SER A 69 -9.73 7.15 2.47
C SER A 69 -8.51 7.79 3.13
N ARG A 70 -8.58 9.11 3.31
CA ARG A 70 -7.53 9.90 3.95
C ARG A 70 -8.15 10.78 5.02
N ILE A 71 -7.73 10.56 6.25
CA ILE A 71 -8.04 11.41 7.40
C ILE A 71 -6.78 12.24 7.71
N GLN A 72 -6.92 13.56 7.69
CA GLN A 72 -5.85 14.45 8.13
C GLN A 72 -6.00 14.68 9.63
N PHE A 73 -5.00 14.25 10.39
CA PHE A 73 -4.92 14.60 11.80
C PHE A 73 -4.65 16.11 11.92
N THR A 74 -5.56 16.81 12.58
CA THR A 74 -5.43 18.21 12.99
C THR A 74 -5.57 18.26 14.51
N PRO A 75 -5.09 19.33 15.18
CA PRO A 75 -5.25 19.48 16.64
C PRO A 75 -6.71 19.43 17.10
N ASP A 76 -7.64 19.79 16.22
CA ASP A 76 -9.07 19.90 16.52
C ASP A 76 -9.88 18.63 16.21
N LEU A 77 -9.26 17.59 15.63
CA LEU A 77 -9.95 16.36 15.24
C LEU A 77 -10.51 15.64 16.48
N MET A 78 -11.82 15.41 16.55
CA MET A 78 -12.46 14.71 17.66
C MET A 78 -12.69 13.22 17.32
N PRO A 79 -12.71 12.31 18.31
CA PRO A 79 -12.96 10.88 18.07
C PRO A 79 -14.35 10.54 17.47
N ALA A 80 -15.26 11.51 17.47
CA ALA A 80 -16.62 11.35 16.95
C ALA A 80 -16.79 11.85 15.51
N ASP A 81 -15.76 12.48 14.94
CA ASP A 81 -15.69 12.85 13.51
C ASP A 81 -15.33 11.63 12.65
#